data_AF-B9RZT8-F1
#
_entry.id   AF-B9RZT8-F1
#
_cell.length_a   1.000
_cell.length_b   1.000
_cell.length_c   1.000
_cell.angle_alpha   90.00
_cell.angle_beta   90.00
_cell.angle_gamma   90.00
#
_symmetry.space_group_name_H-M   'P 1'
#
loop_
_entity.id
_entity.type
_entity.pdbx_description
1 polymer ?
#
loop_
_entity_poly.entity_id
_entity_poly.type
_entity_poly.pdbx_seq_one_letter_code
_entity_poly.pdbx_strand_id
1 'polypeptide(L)'
;MANLVLSNATDALTYIQELIKQGADPQLQKPLANCAELYIPVVKYNLPQAINALLRGRFGFTSYLLSDAGKQADACEKNFSDSNQSPLSDRNRLISNLCDVAVAILNLLQKG
;
A
#
# COMPACT_ATOMS: atom_id res chain seq x y z
N MET A 1 -12.97 5.96 -0.53
CA MET A 1 -11.74 5.61 0.21
C MET A 1 -10.97 4.46 -0.45
N ALA A 2 -11.52 3.24 -0.57
CA ALA A 2 -10.78 2.10 -1.14
C ALA A 2 -10.22 2.35 -2.57
N ASN A 3 -10.96 3.04 -3.44
CA ASN A 3 -10.46 3.44 -4.76
C ASN A 3 -9.27 4.43 -4.69
N LEU A 4 -9.24 5.31 -3.68
CA LEU A 4 -8.11 6.23 -3.47
C LEU A 4 -6.87 5.46 -3.04
N VAL A 5 -7.02 4.49 -2.14
CA VAL A 5 -5.93 3.59 -1.74
C VAL A 5 -5.39 2.83 -2.96
N LEU A 6 -6.27 2.26 -3.79
CA LEU A 6 -5.88 1.59 -5.03
C LEU A 6 -5.10 2.51 -5.97
N SER A 7 -5.58 3.73 -6.21
CA SER A 7 -4.92 4.67 -7.08
C SER A 7 -3.52 5.03 -6.57
N ASN A 8 -3.37 5.32 -5.28
CA ASN A 8 -2.09 5.70 -4.69
C ASN A 8 -1.11 4.52 -4.62
N ALA A 9 -1.59 3.31 -4.29
CA ALA A 9 -0.76 2.10 -4.29
C ALA A 9 -0.30 1.73 -5.70
N THR A 10 -1.16 1.90 -6.71
CA THR A 10 -0.79 1.72 -8.12
C THR A 10 0.30 2.71 -8.52
N ASP A 11 0.12 3.99 -8.20
CA ASP A 11 1.09 5.04 -8.50
C ASP A 11 2.43 4.80 -7.80
N ALA A 12 2.42 4.38 -6.54
CA ALA A 12 3.62 3.99 -5.81
C ALA A 12 4.34 2.81 -6.47
N LEU A 13 3.61 1.76 -6.87
CA LEU A 13 4.18 0.61 -7.58
C LEU A 13 4.79 1.02 -8.93
N THR A 14 4.11 1.85 -9.71
CA THR A 14 4.62 2.38 -10.97
C THR A 14 5.92 3.15 -10.74
N TYR A 15 5.94 4.04 -9.76
CA TYR A 15 7.12 4.82 -9.41
C TYR A 15 8.31 3.94 -8.96
N ILE A 16 8.07 2.91 -8.15
CA ILE A 16 9.09 1.91 -7.77
C ILE A 16 9.69 1.26 -9.03
N GLN A 17 8.83 0.80 -9.95
CA GLN A 17 9.26 0.15 -11.17
C GLN A 17 10.05 1.09 -12.09
N GLU A 18 9.70 2.37 -12.13
CA GLU A 18 10.44 3.39 -12.87
C GLU A 18 11.82 3.63 -12.28
N LEU A 19 11.93 3.76 -10.95
CA LEU A 19 13.23 3.90 -10.27
C LEU A 19 14.16 2.72 -10.55
N ILE A 20 13.62 1.49 -10.53
CA ILE A 20 14.38 0.28 -10.87
C ILE A 20 14.85 0.34 -12.33
N LYS A 21 13.95 0.67 -13.27
CA LYS A 21 14.27 0.75 -14.71
C LYS A 21 15.30 1.83 -15.04
N GLN A 22 15.27 2.96 -14.34
CA GLN A 22 16.20 4.07 -14.55
C GLN A 22 17.59 3.83 -13.95
N GLY A 23 17.79 2.69 -13.29
CA GLY A 23 19.07 2.36 -12.68
C GLY A 23 19.33 3.16 -11.40
N ALA A 24 18.38 3.12 -10.46
CA ALA A 24 18.58 3.64 -9.12
C ALA A 24 19.90 3.15 -8.50
N ASP A 25 20.43 3.94 -7.56
CA ASP A 25 21.64 3.64 -6.79
C ASP A 25 21.69 2.14 -6.40
N PRO A 26 22.82 1.44 -6.59
CA PRO A 26 22.98 0.05 -6.18
C PRO A 26 22.48 -0.26 -4.76
N GLN A 27 22.62 0.69 -3.82
CA GLN A 27 22.14 0.55 -2.44
C GLN A 27 20.60 0.53 -2.34
N LEU A 28 19.91 1.16 -3.29
CA LEU A 28 18.45 1.24 -3.34
C LEU A 28 17.82 0.11 -4.15
N GLN A 29 18.56 -0.60 -5.00
CA GLN A 29 17.97 -1.64 -5.86
C GLN A 29 17.26 -2.75 -5.08
N LYS A 30 17.91 -3.29 -4.04
CA LYS A 30 17.31 -4.36 -3.22
C LYS A 30 16.08 -3.86 -2.44
N PRO A 31 16.13 -2.73 -1.71
CA PRO A 31 14.95 -2.15 -1.09
C PRO A 31 13.79 -1.89 -2.06
N LEU A 32 14.08 -1.34 -3.25
CA LEU A 32 13.07 -1.08 -4.28
C LEU A 32 12.44 -2.37 -4.81
N ALA A 33 13.25 -3.40 -5.08
CA ALA A 33 12.75 -4.71 -5.51
C ALA A 33 11.84 -5.34 -4.45
N ASN A 34 12.25 -5.32 -3.19
CA ASN A 34 11.43 -5.79 -2.06
C ASN A 34 10.10 -5.03 -1.99
N CYS A 35 10.12 -3.70 -2.13
CA CYS A 35 8.90 -2.91 -2.17
C CYS A 35 7.98 -3.28 -3.34
N ALA A 36 8.53 -3.51 -4.53
CA ALA A 36 7.73 -3.96 -5.67
C ALA A 36 7.03 -5.29 -5.35
N GLU A 37 7.73 -6.25 -4.75
CA GLU A 37 7.15 -7.54 -4.33
C GLU A 37 6.01 -7.38 -3.32
N LEU A 38 6.09 -6.42 -2.39
CA LEU A 38 5.03 -6.13 -1.42
C LEU A 38 3.82 -5.45 -2.09
N TYR A 39 4.05 -4.50 -3.01
CA TYR A 39 2.99 -3.73 -3.64
C TYR A 39 2.25 -4.48 -4.76
N ILE A 40 2.90 -5.37 -5.50
CA ILE A 40 2.28 -6.14 -6.60
C ILE A 40 1.00 -6.88 -6.15
N PRO A 41 1.01 -7.71 -5.09
CA PRO A 41 -0.19 -8.42 -4.67
C PRO A 41 -1.26 -7.47 -4.11
N VAL A 42 -0.86 -6.39 -3.44
CA VAL A 42 -1.77 -5.37 -2.92
C VAL A 42 -2.57 -4.72 -4.05
N VAL A 43 -1.88 -4.25 -5.09
CA VAL A 43 -2.49 -3.58 -6.24
C VAL A 43 -3.29 -4.55 -7.10
N LYS A 44 -2.73 -5.73 -7.40
CA LYS A 44 -3.33 -6.67 -8.34
C LYS A 44 -4.50 -7.45 -7.75
N TYR A 45 -4.49 -7.71 -6.43
CA TYR A 45 -5.45 -8.62 -5.80
C TYR A 45 -6.15 -7.98 -4.60
N ASN A 46 -5.42 -7.53 -3.57
CA ASN A 46 -6.05 -7.21 -2.28
C ASN A 46 -7.00 -6.02 -2.38
N LEU A 47 -6.57 -4.93 -3.02
CA LEU A 47 -7.39 -3.72 -3.13
C LEU A 47 -8.61 -3.90 -4.06
N PRO A 48 -8.51 -4.53 -5.25
CA PRO A 48 -9.68 -4.90 -6.04
C PRO A 48 -10.66 -5.80 -5.27
N GLN A 49 -10.16 -6.77 -4.51
CA GLN A 49 -11.00 -7.62 -3.65
C GLN A 49 -11.66 -6.83 -2.53
N ALA A 50 -10.95 -5.89 -1.91
CA ALA A 50 -11.49 -5.03 -0.85
C ALA A 50 -12.65 -4.17 -1.37
N ILE A 51 -12.51 -3.61 -2.57
CA ILE A 51 -13.55 -2.85 -3.25
C ILE A 51 -14.78 -3.72 -3.52
N ASN A 52 -14.58 -4.93 -4.06
CA ASN A 52 -15.69 -5.87 -4.31
C ASN A 52 -16.40 -6.28 -3.02
N ALA A 53 -15.64 -6.57 -1.96
CA ALA A 53 -16.16 -6.91 -0.64
C ALA A 53 -16.96 -5.76 -0.02
N LEU A 54 -16.49 -4.52 -0.18
CA LEU A 54 -17.15 -3.32 0.31
C LEU A 54 -18.53 -3.15 -0.33
N LEU A 55 -18.61 -3.29 -1.66
CA LEU A 55 -19.87 -3.22 -2.41
C LEU A 55 -20.88 -4.30 -1.99
N ARG A 56 -20.41 -5.40 -1.40
CA ARG A 56 -21.24 -6.51 -0.90
C ARG A 56 -21.50 -6.42 0.61
N GLY A 57 -21.16 -5.31 1.26
CA GLY A 57 -21.35 -5.10 2.70
C GLY A 57 -20.44 -5.98 3.58
N ARG A 58 -19.37 -6.57 3.04
CA ARG A 58 -18.46 -7.46 3.79
C ARG A 58 -17.38 -6.65 4.53
N PHE A 59 -17.81 -5.76 5.43
CA PHE A 59 -16.94 -4.76 6.04
C PHE A 59 -15.75 -5.34 6.83
N GLY A 60 -15.93 -6.50 7.49
CA GLY A 60 -14.83 -7.17 8.20
C GLY A 60 -13.70 -7.61 7.25
N PHE A 61 -14.07 -8.20 6.11
CA PHE A 61 -13.10 -8.61 5.11
C PHE A 61 -12.47 -7.42 4.38
N THR A 62 -13.25 -6.38 4.08
CA THR A 62 -12.72 -5.11 3.55
C THR A 62 -11.71 -4.48 4.50
N SER A 63 -12.00 -4.45 5.80
CA SER A 63 -11.12 -3.89 6.84
C SER A 63 -9.80 -4.66 6.91
N TYR A 64 -9.86 -5.99 6.87
CA TYR A 64 -8.66 -6.85 6.83
C TYR A 64 -7.77 -6.52 5.62
N LEU A 65 -8.34 -6.46 4.41
CA LEU A 65 -7.56 -6.21 3.18
C LEU A 65 -6.97 -4.80 3.14
N LEU A 66 -7.67 -3.79 3.67
CA LEU A 66 -7.13 -2.43 3.75
C LEU A 66 -6.05 -2.30 4.83
N SER A 67 -6.22 -2.96 5.99
CA SER A 67 -5.18 -3.02 7.02
C SER A 67 -3.92 -3.71 6.50
N ASP A 68 -4.06 -4.80 5.74
CA ASP A 68 -2.93 -5.44 5.09
C ASP A 68 -2.23 -4.48 4.10
N ALA A 69 -2.96 -3.79 3.23
CA ALA A 69 -2.37 -2.82 2.31
C ALA A 69 -1.57 -1.72 3.03
N GLY A 70 -2.06 -1.20 4.16
CA GLY A 70 -1.31 -0.26 5.00
C GLY A 70 -0.02 -0.86 5.57
N LYS A 71 -0.09 -2.10 6.08
CA LYS A 71 1.09 -2.82 6.60
C LYS A 71 2.14 -3.10 5.52
N GLN A 72 1.72 -3.38 4.29
CA GLN A 72 2.66 -3.57 3.17
C GLN A 72 3.39 -2.26 2.82
N ALA A 73 2.71 -1.11 2.90
CA ALA A 73 3.33 0.20 2.72
C ALA A 73 4.36 0.50 3.82
N ASP A 74 4.01 0.23 5.09
CA ASP A 74 4.94 0.38 6.22
C ASP A 74 6.13 -0.59 6.12
N ALA A 75 5.89 -1.83 5.68
CA ALA A 75 6.93 -2.82 5.47
C ALA A 75 7.88 -2.40 4.34
N CYS A 76 7.35 -1.83 3.25
CA CYS A 76 8.18 -1.24 2.21
C CYS A 76 9.09 -0.15 2.79
N GLU A 77 8.55 0.80 3.57
CA GLU A 77 9.36 1.86 4.16
C GLU A 77 10.50 1.34 5.04
N LYS A 78 10.25 0.27 5.81
CA LYS A 78 11.27 -0.35 6.67
C LYS A 78 12.45 -0.94 5.89
N ASN A 79 12.30 -1.28 4.61
CA ASN A 79 13.41 -1.75 3.78
C ASN A 79 14.48 -0.67 3.55
N PHE A 80 14.17 0.61 3.81
CA PHE A 80 15.07 1.74 3.64
C PHE A 80 15.70 2.21 4.96
N SER A 81 15.50 1.50 6.07
CA SER A 81 15.98 1.94 7.40
C SER A 81 17.51 2.11 7.48
N ASP A 82 18.26 1.36 6.65
CA ASP A 82 19.72 1.45 6.55
C ASP A 82 20.21 2.49 5.52
N SER A 83 19.28 3.15 4.82
CA SER A 83 19.57 4.18 3.83
C SER A 83 19.24 5.56 4.39
N ASN A 84 20.04 6.58 4.05
CA ASN A 84 19.84 7.93 4.58
C ASN A 84 18.51 8.58 4.17
N GLN A 85 17.85 8.08 3.11
CA GLN A 85 16.55 8.59 2.69
C GLN A 85 15.80 7.58 1.79
N SER A 86 14.58 7.21 2.18
CA SER A 86 13.66 6.45 1.32
C SER A 86 13.08 7.38 0.23
N PRO A 87 13.15 7.01 -1.06
CA PRO A 87 12.47 7.75 -2.12
C PRO A 87 10.95 7.58 -2.08
N LEU A 88 10.43 6.77 -1.15
CA LEU A 88 9.02 6.38 -1.06
C LEU A 88 8.32 6.87 0.21
N SER A 89 9.02 7.55 1.14
CA SER A 89 8.47 7.89 2.46
C SER A 89 7.10 8.55 2.40
N ASP A 90 6.93 9.57 1.55
CA ASP A 90 5.65 10.28 1.43
C ASP A 90 4.55 9.41 0.84
N ARG A 91 4.89 8.56 -0.14
CA ARG A 91 3.95 7.65 -0.80
C ARG A 91 3.49 6.55 0.17
N ASN A 92 4.43 5.91 0.86
CA ASN A 92 4.17 4.87 1.84
C ASN A 92 3.32 5.41 3.00
N ARG A 93 3.69 6.58 3.54
CA ARG A 93 2.94 7.24 4.62
C ARG A 93 1.53 7.63 4.20
N LEU A 94 1.35 8.17 2.99
CA LEU A 94 0.02 8.52 2.49
C LEU A 94 -0.88 7.29 2.39
N ILE A 95 -0.38 6.19 1.83
CA ILE A 95 -1.14 4.94 1.68
C ILE A 95 -1.50 4.37 3.05
N SER A 96 -0.53 4.30 3.97
CA SER A 96 -0.75 3.82 5.35
C SER A 96 -1.84 4.63 6.06
N ASN A 97 -1.75 5.97 6.01
CA ASN A 97 -2.77 6.86 6.60
C ASN A 97 -4.15 6.68 5.95
N LEU A 98 -4.23 6.56 4.62
CA LEU A 98 -5.51 6.35 3.93
C LEU A 98 -6.14 5.01 4.33
N CYS A 99 -5.33 3.96 4.51
CA CYS A 99 -5.78 2.67 5.01
C CYS A 99 -6.32 2.77 6.44
N ASP A 100 -5.62 3.48 7.34
CA ASP A 100 -6.07 3.67 8.72
C ASP A 100 -7.40 4.42 8.81
N VAL A 101 -7.57 5.51 8.05
CA VAL A 101 -8.85 6.23 8.00
C VAL A 101 -9.95 5.32 7.43
N ALA A 102 -9.66 4.54 6.38
CA ALA A 102 -10.64 3.64 5.80
C ALA A 102 -11.08 2.55 6.79
N VAL A 103 -10.14 1.95 7.52
CA VAL A 103 -10.40 0.95 8.56
C VAL A 103 -11.24 1.55 9.69
N ALA A 104 -10.91 2.77 10.14
CA ALA A 104 -11.69 3.46 11.16
C ALA A 104 -13.16 3.66 10.74
N ILE A 105 -13.40 4.09 9.50
CA ILE A 105 -14.76 4.23 8.94
C ILE A 105 -15.48 2.87 8.91
N LEU A 106 -14.81 1.80 8.45
CA LEU A 106 -15.42 0.47 8.39
C LEU A 106 -15.77 -0.08 9.77
N ASN A 107 -14.96 0.21 10.78
CA ASN A 107 -15.24 -0.18 12.16
C ASN A 107 -16.46 0.55 12.73
N LEU A 108 -16.75 1.78 12.30
CA LEU A 108 -18.00 2.47 12.65
C LEU A 108 -19.20 1.81 11.95
N LEU A 109 -19.07 1.46 10.67
CA LEU A 109 -20.13 0.80 9.90
C LEU A 109 -20.46 -0.62 10.37
N GLN A 110 -19.54 -1.30 11.06
CA GLN A 110 -19.78 -2.63 11.65
C GLN A 110 -20.54 -2.57 12.98
N LYS A 111 -20.59 -1.41 13.64
CA LYS A 111 -21.23 -1.21 14.95
C LYS A 111 -22.65 -0.66 14.86
N GLY A 112 -23.05 -0.17 13.68
CA GLY A 112 -24.42 0.27 13.38
C GLY A 112 -25.21 -0.84 12.71
#